data_AF-A0A150GPF6-F1
#
_entry.id   AF-A0A150GPF6-F1
#
_cell.length_a   1.000
_cell.length_b   1.000
_cell.length_c   1.000
_cell.angle_alpha   90.00
_cell.angle_beta   90.00
_cell.angle_gamma   90.00
#
_symmetry.space_group_name_H-M   'P 1'
#
loop_
_entity.id
_entity.type
_entity.pdbx_description
1 polymer ?
#
loop_
_entity_poly.entity_id
_entity_poly.type
_entity_poly.pdbx_seq_one_letter_code
_entity_poly.pdbx_strand_id
1 'polypeptide(L)'
;MTSPEDPFMKAARYTWLYPEPYDWAEAFDYACQCKDCWRPVLKAKDQWLGGILDDEDQHPGSSAILIFYRWFLLKNLFESKIVNYYDYFIVTRSDYYYIKPHPKLPLSMDPNHIWIPEGEDYGGITDRHIVVSRKHVHAALSLMDPIIQDPKGLLREMQGHDEWNLEQFIKYQFETRGILQHVRRFPRIMYAVRTSNTSTRWRSGTFVKEAGMIVKYMTEYNAAKKSTPLVELY
;
A
#
# COMPACT_ATOMS: atom_id res chain seq x y z
N MET A 1 12.32 -12.54 -6.76
CA MET A 1 11.54 -13.80 -6.90
C MET A 1 11.23 -14.33 -5.50
N THR A 2 9.95 -14.46 -5.16
CA THR A 2 9.51 -15.16 -3.94
C THR A 2 9.85 -16.65 -4.06
N SER A 3 10.41 -17.23 -3.01
CA SER A 3 10.79 -18.65 -3.00
C SER A 3 9.53 -19.52 -3.07
N PRO A 4 9.52 -20.65 -3.81
CA PRO A 4 8.45 -21.66 -3.72
C PRO A 4 8.21 -22.17 -2.28
N GLU A 5 9.18 -21.96 -1.40
CA GLU A 5 9.11 -22.29 0.02
C GLU A 5 8.41 -21.22 0.88
N ASP A 6 8.00 -20.08 0.30
CA ASP A 6 7.31 -19.02 1.03
C ASP A 6 5.97 -19.56 1.59
N PRO A 7 5.76 -19.50 2.93
CA PRO A 7 4.56 -20.04 3.56
C PRO A 7 3.27 -19.35 3.09
N PHE A 8 3.32 -18.05 2.73
CA PHE A 8 2.18 -17.36 2.15
C PHE A 8 1.82 -17.92 0.78
N MET A 9 2.83 -18.20 -0.05
CA MET A 9 2.64 -18.79 -1.37
C MET A 9 2.06 -20.21 -1.28
N LYS A 10 2.54 -21.02 -0.34
CA LYS A 10 2.02 -22.38 -0.09
C LYS A 10 0.57 -22.38 0.39
N ALA A 11 0.19 -21.39 1.21
CA ALA A 11 -1.17 -21.27 1.74
C ALA A 11 -2.13 -20.53 0.78
N ALA A 12 -1.62 -19.91 -0.28
CA ALA A 12 -2.42 -19.09 -1.18
C ALA A 12 -3.36 -19.95 -2.04
N ARG A 13 -4.64 -19.58 -2.06
CA ARG A 13 -5.62 -20.13 -3.01
C ARG A 13 -5.44 -19.58 -4.43
N TYR A 14 -4.99 -18.33 -4.52
CA TYR A 14 -4.79 -17.61 -5.77
C TYR A 14 -3.43 -16.93 -5.74
N THR A 15 -2.72 -17.02 -6.85
CA THR A 15 -1.39 -16.46 -7.00
C THR A 15 -1.31 -15.72 -8.32
N TRP A 16 -0.96 -14.45 -8.24
CA TRP A 16 -0.65 -13.62 -9.41
C TRP A 16 0.76 -13.09 -9.25
N LEU A 17 1.57 -13.30 -10.27
CA LEU A 17 2.97 -12.90 -10.28
C LEU A 17 3.19 -11.86 -11.36
N TYR A 18 3.98 -10.85 -11.02
CA TYR A 18 4.52 -9.89 -11.96
C TYR A 18 6.04 -9.97 -11.89
N PRO A 19 6.75 -10.19 -13.02
CA PRO A 19 8.20 -10.15 -13.03
C PRO A 19 8.70 -8.79 -12.53
N GLU A 20 9.58 -8.76 -11.53
CA GLU A 20 10.11 -7.50 -11.00
C GLU A 20 10.98 -6.84 -12.07
N PRO A 21 10.61 -5.66 -12.60
CA PRO A 21 11.39 -4.98 -13.60
C PRO A 21 12.58 -4.25 -12.96
N TYR A 22 13.59 -3.95 -13.76
CA TYR A 22 14.68 -3.08 -13.32
C TYR A 22 14.18 -1.64 -13.13
N ASP A 23 13.36 -1.16 -14.06
CA ASP A 23 12.69 0.13 -14.03
C ASP A 23 11.17 -0.07 -13.92
N TRP A 24 10.55 0.51 -12.89
CA TRP A 24 9.10 0.40 -12.71
C TRP A 24 8.29 1.19 -13.75
N ALA A 25 8.92 2.00 -14.61
CA ALA A 25 8.28 2.56 -15.81
C ALA A 25 7.62 1.46 -16.67
N GLU A 26 8.25 0.29 -16.81
CA GLU A 26 7.71 -0.83 -17.60
C GLU A 26 6.36 -1.32 -17.06
N ALA A 27 6.20 -1.30 -15.73
CA ALA A 27 4.95 -1.69 -15.07
C ALA A 27 3.84 -0.66 -15.30
N PHE A 28 4.19 0.62 -15.41
CA PHE A 28 3.25 1.69 -15.72
C PHE A 28 2.86 1.67 -17.20
N ASP A 29 3.79 1.41 -18.11
CA ASP A 29 3.49 1.20 -19.54
C ASP A 29 2.53 0.02 -19.72
N TYR A 30 2.78 -1.09 -19.02
CA TYR A 30 1.88 -2.24 -19.00
C TYR A 30 0.49 -1.88 -18.46
N ALA A 31 0.40 -1.14 -17.36
CA ALA A 31 -0.89 -0.76 -16.81
C ALA A 31 -1.66 0.23 -17.68
N CYS A 32 -0.97 1.19 -18.29
CA CYS A 32 -1.58 2.23 -19.13
C CYS A 32 -1.84 1.76 -20.57
N GLN A 33 -1.31 0.59 -20.98
CA GLN A 33 -1.38 0.10 -22.35
C GLN A 33 -0.85 1.10 -23.38
N CYS A 34 0.15 1.89 -22.96
CA CYS A 34 0.77 2.93 -23.76
C CYS A 34 2.23 3.03 -23.32
N LYS A 35 3.13 3.37 -24.25
CA LYS A 35 4.49 3.72 -23.89
C LYS A 35 4.55 5.20 -23.50
N ASP A 36 5.06 5.49 -22.31
CA ASP A 36 5.38 6.84 -21.81
C ASP A 36 4.21 7.84 -21.68
N CYS A 37 2.95 7.48 -22.00
CA CYS A 37 1.85 8.45 -22.02
C CYS A 37 1.48 9.00 -20.62
N TRP A 38 1.83 8.27 -19.57
CA TRP A 38 1.65 8.65 -18.17
C TRP A 38 2.79 9.55 -17.64
N ARG A 39 3.96 9.59 -18.29
CA ARG A 39 5.15 10.32 -17.80
C ARG A 39 4.92 11.80 -17.42
N PRO A 40 3.97 12.57 -18.00
CA PRO A 40 3.73 13.93 -17.52
C PRO A 40 3.53 14.04 -16.00
N VAL A 41 2.96 13.03 -15.33
CA VAL A 41 2.76 13.07 -13.87
C VAL A 41 4.05 13.03 -13.06
N LEU A 42 5.19 12.63 -13.64
CA LEU A 42 6.50 12.65 -12.96
C LEU A 42 6.89 14.07 -12.53
N LYS A 43 6.37 15.10 -13.20
CA LYS A 43 6.63 16.50 -12.81
C LYS A 43 6.00 16.91 -11.47
N ALA A 44 5.07 16.11 -10.93
CA ALA A 44 4.57 16.30 -9.58
C ALA A 44 5.62 15.75 -8.60
N LYS A 45 6.46 16.63 -8.06
CA LYS A 45 7.72 16.29 -7.40
C LYS A 45 7.58 15.51 -6.08
N ASP A 46 8.76 15.11 -5.60
CA ASP A 46 9.07 14.40 -4.36
C ASP A 46 9.04 12.87 -4.53
N GLN A 47 8.33 12.10 -3.71
CA GLN A 47 8.60 10.66 -3.53
C GLN A 47 7.49 9.71 -4.01
N TRP A 48 6.35 10.22 -4.47
CA TRP A 48 5.15 9.40 -4.72
C TRP A 48 5.25 8.45 -5.93
N LEU A 49 6.22 8.65 -6.84
CA LEU A 49 6.53 7.73 -7.95
C LEU A 49 7.93 7.10 -7.84
N GLY A 50 8.49 7.02 -6.64
CA GLY A 50 9.79 6.38 -6.43
C GLY A 50 9.84 4.93 -6.95
N GLY A 51 10.97 4.56 -7.58
CA GLY A 51 11.20 3.27 -8.23
C GLY A 51 11.17 3.32 -9.77
N ILE A 52 10.73 4.44 -10.34
CA ILE A 52 10.81 4.75 -11.77
C ILE A 52 12.14 5.44 -12.06
N LEU A 53 12.84 5.01 -13.10
CA LEU A 53 14.03 5.68 -13.60
C LEU A 53 13.62 6.75 -14.62
N ASP A 54 14.15 7.95 -14.41
CA ASP A 54 13.96 9.11 -15.28
C ASP A 54 15.19 10.01 -15.13
N ASP A 55 15.64 10.67 -16.20
CA ASP A 55 16.85 11.48 -16.16
C ASP A 55 16.62 12.86 -15.53
N GLU A 56 15.39 13.39 -15.60
CA GLU A 56 15.05 14.76 -15.19
C GLU A 56 14.15 14.77 -13.94
N ASP A 57 13.10 13.95 -13.94
CA ASP A 57 12.03 13.96 -12.95
C ASP A 57 12.08 12.71 -12.05
N GLN A 58 13.29 12.25 -11.70
CA GLN A 58 13.47 11.06 -10.86
C GLN A 58 12.99 11.29 -9.42
N HIS A 59 12.18 10.36 -8.91
CA HIS A 59 11.69 10.37 -7.54
C HIS A 59 12.47 9.39 -6.64
N PRO A 60 12.85 9.76 -5.41
CA PRO A 60 13.37 8.81 -4.43
C PRO A 60 12.26 7.87 -3.92
N GLY A 61 12.66 6.75 -3.31
CA GLY A 61 11.75 5.82 -2.65
C GLY A 61 11.25 4.69 -3.55
N SER A 62 10.07 4.15 -3.22
CA SER A 62 9.53 2.92 -3.85
C SER A 62 8.00 2.95 -4.01
N SER A 63 7.41 4.14 -4.02
CA SER A 63 5.98 4.36 -4.01
C SER A 63 5.28 3.89 -5.29
N ALA A 64 5.94 3.98 -6.46
CA ALA A 64 5.38 3.50 -7.73
C ALA A 64 5.07 1.99 -7.70
N ILE A 65 5.91 1.22 -7.00
CA ILE A 65 5.73 -0.23 -6.81
C ILE A 65 4.37 -0.52 -6.14
N LEU A 66 4.05 0.26 -5.12
CA LEU A 66 2.85 0.09 -4.31
C LEU A 66 1.59 0.59 -5.01
N ILE A 67 1.71 1.62 -5.86
CA ILE A 67 0.65 2.06 -6.78
C ILE A 67 0.35 0.95 -7.79
N PHE A 68 1.39 0.41 -8.43
CA PHE A 68 1.25 -0.67 -9.41
C PHE A 68 0.62 -1.91 -8.81
N TYR A 69 1.10 -2.42 -7.67
CA TYR A 69 0.56 -3.65 -7.09
C TYR A 69 -0.90 -3.53 -6.62
N ARG A 70 -1.36 -2.33 -6.27
CA ARG A 70 -2.79 -2.09 -5.99
C ARG A 70 -3.65 -2.20 -7.25
N TRP A 71 -3.20 -1.60 -8.35
CA TRP A 71 -3.85 -1.76 -9.65
C TRP A 71 -3.80 -3.21 -10.11
N PHE A 72 -2.65 -3.88 -9.99
CA PHE A 72 -2.48 -5.27 -10.41
C PHE A 72 -3.38 -6.21 -9.60
N LEU A 73 -3.50 -5.99 -8.29
CA LEU A 73 -4.46 -6.70 -7.45
C LEU A 73 -5.90 -6.43 -7.92
N LEU A 74 -6.26 -5.16 -8.13
CA LEU A 74 -7.61 -4.77 -8.54
C LEU A 74 -8.00 -5.39 -9.90
N LYS A 75 -7.13 -5.29 -10.91
CA LYS A 75 -7.29 -5.92 -12.22
C LYS A 75 -7.60 -7.40 -12.07
N ASN A 76 -6.75 -8.14 -11.35
CA ASN A 76 -6.90 -9.57 -11.19
C ASN A 76 -8.15 -9.96 -10.41
N LEU A 77 -8.50 -9.23 -9.34
CA LEU A 77 -9.73 -9.48 -8.56
C LEU A 77 -11.00 -9.36 -9.41
N PHE A 78 -11.05 -8.38 -10.31
CA PHE A 78 -12.22 -8.09 -11.12
C PHE A 78 -12.28 -8.97 -12.39
N GLU A 79 -11.17 -9.14 -13.11
CA GLU A 79 -11.13 -10.01 -14.30
C GLU A 79 -11.44 -11.48 -13.98
N SER A 80 -10.92 -11.98 -12.84
CA SER A 80 -11.21 -13.34 -12.37
C SER A 80 -12.56 -13.47 -11.65
N LYS A 81 -13.28 -12.35 -11.46
CA LYS A 81 -14.51 -12.26 -10.65
C LYS A 81 -14.36 -12.71 -9.20
N ILE A 82 -13.12 -12.85 -8.71
CA ILE A 82 -12.84 -13.27 -7.33
C ILE A 82 -13.40 -12.30 -6.31
N VAL A 83 -13.49 -11.03 -6.67
CA VAL A 83 -14.10 -9.98 -5.84
C VAL A 83 -15.50 -10.36 -5.33
N ASN A 84 -16.23 -11.24 -6.03
CA ASN A 84 -17.59 -11.65 -5.66
C ASN A 84 -17.65 -12.72 -4.56
N TYR A 85 -16.54 -13.40 -4.24
CA TYR A 85 -16.50 -14.47 -3.24
C TYR A 85 -16.05 -14.00 -1.85
N TYR A 86 -15.62 -12.75 -1.71
CA TYR A 86 -15.09 -12.20 -0.47
C TYR A 86 -15.77 -10.89 -0.11
N ASP A 87 -16.19 -10.76 1.15
CA ASP A 87 -16.83 -9.54 1.66
C ASP A 87 -15.81 -8.48 2.07
N TYR A 88 -14.61 -8.89 2.46
CA TYR A 88 -13.53 -8.02 2.91
C TYR A 88 -12.20 -8.43 2.30
N PHE A 89 -11.36 -7.43 2.07
CA PHE A 89 -10.02 -7.55 1.51
C PHE A 89 -9.04 -6.88 2.48
N ILE A 90 -7.99 -7.62 2.83
CA ILE A 90 -6.88 -7.10 3.63
C ILE A 90 -5.70 -6.96 2.67
N VAL A 91 -5.28 -5.72 2.41
CA VAL A 91 -4.06 -5.46 1.64
C VAL A 91 -2.97 -5.10 2.63
N THR A 92 -1.95 -5.95 2.70
CA THR A 92 -0.89 -5.80 3.70
C THR A 92 0.47 -6.24 3.19
N ARG A 93 1.51 -5.88 3.94
CA ARG A 93 2.90 -6.23 3.66
C ARG A 93 3.20 -7.62 4.22
N SER A 94 3.93 -8.43 3.45
CA SER A 94 4.38 -9.75 3.89
C SER A 94 5.51 -9.69 4.94
N ASP A 95 6.20 -8.55 5.06
CA ASP A 95 7.25 -8.32 6.06
C ASP A 95 6.73 -7.78 7.40
N TYR A 96 5.43 -7.91 7.68
CA TYR A 96 4.85 -7.54 8.96
C TYR A 96 4.87 -8.67 9.99
N TYR A 97 5.38 -8.33 11.17
CA TYR A 97 5.29 -9.18 12.36
C TYR A 97 4.15 -8.69 13.25
N TYR A 98 3.15 -9.55 13.46
CA TYR A 98 1.97 -9.27 14.27
C TYR A 98 2.22 -9.71 15.71
N ILE A 99 2.21 -8.76 16.65
CA ILE A 99 2.35 -9.06 18.08
C ILE A 99 1.02 -9.07 18.83
N LYS A 100 -0.06 -8.69 18.15
CA LYS A 100 -1.43 -8.74 18.64
C LYS A 100 -2.34 -9.29 17.54
N PRO A 101 -3.46 -9.95 17.90
CA PRO A 101 -4.40 -10.46 16.93
C PRO A 101 -4.92 -9.34 16.01
N HIS A 102 -5.09 -9.66 14.73
CA HIS A 102 -5.88 -8.81 13.84
C HIS A 102 -7.29 -8.65 14.40
N PRO A 103 -7.91 -7.45 14.31
CA PRO A 103 -9.30 -7.28 14.71
C PRO A 103 -10.18 -8.33 14.02
N LYS A 104 -11.05 -9.02 14.78
CA LYS A 104 -11.95 -10.03 14.23
C LYS A 104 -12.98 -9.35 13.32
N LEU A 105 -12.87 -9.59 12.01
CA LEU A 105 -13.93 -9.28 11.04
C LEU A 105 -15.05 -10.35 11.17
N PRO A 106 -16.36 -10.04 11.00
CA PRO A 106 -17.03 -8.74 10.83
C PRO A 106 -17.85 -8.27 12.06
N LEU A 107 -17.79 -8.93 13.21
CA LEU A 107 -18.70 -8.63 14.36
C LEU A 107 -18.58 -7.21 14.93
N SER A 108 -17.51 -6.46 14.63
CA SER A 108 -17.28 -5.07 15.08
C SER A 108 -16.96 -4.08 13.95
N MET A 109 -16.82 -4.54 12.70
CA MET A 109 -16.30 -3.71 11.60
C MET A 109 -17.38 -3.47 10.56
N ASP A 110 -18.09 -2.35 10.72
CA ASP A 110 -19.10 -1.85 9.78
C ASP A 110 -18.54 -1.87 8.33
N PRO A 111 -19.22 -2.54 7.38
CA PRO A 111 -18.78 -2.64 5.99
C PRO A 111 -18.76 -1.31 5.25
N ASN A 112 -19.34 -0.24 5.82
CA ASN A 112 -19.23 1.13 5.30
C ASN A 112 -17.92 1.81 5.70
N HIS A 113 -17.06 1.17 6.47
CA HIS A 113 -15.78 1.74 6.88
C HIS A 113 -14.59 1.09 6.18
N ILE A 114 -13.54 1.90 6.03
CA ILE A 114 -12.22 1.50 5.56
C ILE A 114 -11.30 1.58 6.77
N TRP A 115 -10.75 0.45 7.20
CA TRP A 115 -9.95 0.38 8.43
C TRP A 115 -8.47 0.37 8.12
N ILE A 116 -7.73 1.26 8.77
CA ILE A 116 -6.28 1.40 8.65
C ILE A 116 -5.66 1.52 10.06
N PRO A 117 -4.41 1.08 10.27
CA PRO A 117 -3.76 1.22 11.56
C PRO A 117 -3.46 2.69 11.88
N GLU A 118 -3.32 3.01 13.17
CA GLU A 118 -2.84 4.31 13.63
C GLU A 118 -1.38 4.59 13.24
N GLY A 119 -1.06 5.84 12.87
CA GLY A 119 0.29 6.32 12.58
C GLY A 119 0.85 5.87 11.22
N GLU A 120 2.10 6.28 10.94
CA GLU A 120 2.77 6.12 9.63
C GLU A 120 1.97 6.76 8.48
N ASP A 121 1.41 7.95 8.74
CA ASP A 121 0.54 8.67 7.79
C ASP A 121 1.27 9.68 6.91
N TYR A 122 2.42 10.21 7.35
CA TYR A 122 3.24 11.15 6.58
C TYR A 122 2.45 12.28 5.90
N GLY A 123 1.49 12.89 6.62
CA GLY A 123 0.62 13.97 6.09
C GLY A 123 -0.63 13.50 5.34
N GLY A 124 -0.75 12.20 5.08
CA GLY A 124 -1.86 11.56 4.38
C GLY A 124 -2.50 10.40 5.16
N ILE A 125 -2.67 9.27 4.47
CA ILE A 125 -3.17 8.00 5.02
C ILE A 125 -2.15 6.90 4.73
N THR A 126 -1.78 6.15 5.77
CA THR A 126 -0.84 5.04 5.67
C THR A 126 -1.15 4.07 4.52
N ASP A 127 -0.11 3.72 3.77
CA ASP A 127 -0.13 2.87 2.58
C ASP A 127 0.17 1.39 2.88
N ARG A 128 0.37 1.02 4.15
CA ARG A 128 0.99 -0.27 4.51
C ARG A 128 0.01 -1.38 4.90
N HIS A 129 -1.18 -1.01 5.37
CA HIS A 129 -2.22 -1.95 5.72
C HIS A 129 -3.59 -1.31 5.62
N ILE A 130 -4.50 -1.98 4.94
CA ILE A 130 -5.88 -1.55 4.78
C ILE A 130 -6.80 -2.76 4.80
N VAL A 131 -7.89 -2.63 5.54
CA VAL A 131 -9.01 -3.57 5.54
C VAL A 131 -10.20 -2.86 4.94
N VAL A 132 -10.67 -3.38 3.82
CA VAL A 132 -11.70 -2.73 3.01
C VAL A 132 -12.77 -3.73 2.62
N SER A 133 -14.04 -3.33 2.73
CA SER A 133 -15.14 -4.16 2.26
C SER A 133 -15.20 -4.19 0.73
N ARG A 134 -15.87 -5.19 0.17
CA ARG A 134 -16.19 -5.27 -1.27
C ARG A 134 -16.83 -3.99 -1.81
N LYS A 135 -17.60 -3.26 -0.99
CA LYS A 135 -18.21 -1.98 -1.35
C LYS A 135 -17.18 -0.91 -1.73
N HIS A 136 -16.05 -0.87 -1.01
CA HIS A 136 -15.05 0.19 -1.16
C HIS A 136 -13.76 -0.27 -1.85
N VAL A 137 -13.58 -1.59 -2.08
CA VAL A 137 -12.32 -2.15 -2.60
C VAL A 137 -11.87 -1.53 -3.92
N HIS A 138 -12.80 -1.27 -4.85
CA HIS A 138 -12.46 -0.62 -6.11
C HIS A 138 -11.95 0.80 -5.87
N ALA A 139 -12.76 1.64 -5.22
CA ALA A 139 -12.41 3.02 -4.94
C ALA A 139 -11.11 3.17 -4.11
N ALA A 140 -10.84 2.25 -3.19
CA ALA A 140 -9.66 2.29 -2.34
C ALA A 140 -8.36 1.87 -3.06
N LEU A 141 -8.44 0.97 -4.05
CA LEU A 141 -7.25 0.43 -4.73
C LEU A 141 -6.97 1.05 -6.10
N SER A 142 -7.91 1.80 -6.68
CA SER A 142 -7.83 2.47 -7.99
C SER A 142 -6.79 3.61 -8.07
N LEU A 143 -5.60 3.50 -7.48
CA LEU A 143 -4.62 4.60 -7.46
C LEU A 143 -4.03 4.93 -8.85
N MET A 144 -4.02 3.96 -9.77
CA MET A 144 -3.55 4.19 -11.14
C MET A 144 -4.59 4.84 -12.06
N ASP A 145 -5.88 4.76 -11.74
CA ASP A 145 -6.96 5.26 -12.60
C ASP A 145 -6.73 6.70 -13.09
N PRO A 146 -6.42 7.71 -12.25
CA PRO A 146 -6.19 9.07 -12.73
C PRO A 146 -4.91 9.21 -13.58
N ILE A 147 -3.91 8.35 -13.35
CA ILE A 147 -2.66 8.31 -14.13
C ILE A 147 -2.93 7.76 -15.54
N ILE A 148 -3.81 6.76 -15.64
CA ILE A 148 -4.22 6.12 -16.89
C ILE A 148 -5.17 7.04 -17.69
N GLN A 149 -6.12 7.68 -17.02
CA GLN A 149 -7.23 8.39 -17.66
C GLN A 149 -6.86 9.81 -18.12
N ASP A 150 -6.24 10.62 -17.26
CA ASP A 150 -5.81 11.98 -17.60
C ASP A 150 -4.55 12.37 -16.82
N PRO A 151 -3.36 11.88 -17.23
CA PRO A 151 -2.11 12.19 -16.53
C PRO A 151 -1.80 13.69 -16.50
N LYS A 152 -2.21 14.44 -17.53
CA LYS A 152 -2.00 15.91 -17.57
C LYS A 152 -2.98 16.63 -16.63
N GLY A 153 -4.21 16.15 -16.52
CA GLY A 153 -5.19 16.63 -15.55
C GLY A 153 -4.73 16.39 -14.12
N LEU A 154 -4.31 15.15 -13.82
CA LEU A 154 -3.76 14.82 -12.52
C LEU A 154 -2.56 15.70 -12.18
N LEU A 155 -1.63 15.93 -13.12
CA LEU A 155 -0.52 16.85 -12.91
C LEU A 155 -1.02 18.26 -12.54
N ARG A 156 -2.02 18.80 -13.24
CA ARG A 156 -2.60 20.12 -12.93
C ARG A 156 -3.26 20.17 -11.55
N GLU A 157 -3.89 19.08 -11.12
CA GLU A 157 -4.48 18.98 -9.78
C GLU A 157 -3.43 18.89 -8.68
N MET A 158 -2.31 18.23 -8.97
CA MET A 158 -1.18 18.08 -8.05
C MET A 158 -0.26 19.31 -8.03
N GLN A 159 -0.37 20.20 -9.02
CA GLN A 159 0.32 21.48 -9.06
C GLN A 159 -0.16 22.38 -7.91
N GLY A 160 0.77 23.00 -7.18
CA GLY A 160 0.50 23.82 -6.00
C GLY A 160 0.78 23.13 -4.67
N HIS A 161 1.21 21.87 -4.70
CA HIS A 161 1.79 21.17 -3.56
C HIS A 161 3.11 20.52 -3.99
N ASP A 162 4.20 20.86 -3.29
CA ASP A 162 5.56 20.54 -3.77
C ASP A 162 6.13 19.22 -3.20
N GLU A 163 5.53 18.68 -2.14
CA GLU A 163 6.06 17.52 -1.41
C GLU A 163 5.10 16.33 -1.45
N TRP A 164 4.89 15.72 -2.61
CA TRP A 164 3.99 14.56 -2.72
C TRP A 164 4.64 13.25 -2.28
N ASN A 165 3.99 12.57 -1.34
CA ASN A 165 4.24 11.16 -1.03
C ASN A 165 3.03 10.27 -1.31
N LEU A 166 3.23 8.95 -1.17
CA LEU A 166 2.17 7.98 -1.47
C LEU A 166 0.98 8.14 -0.52
N GLU A 167 1.23 8.38 0.77
CA GLU A 167 0.19 8.52 1.76
C GLU A 167 -0.70 9.75 1.50
N GLN A 168 -0.11 10.87 1.10
CA GLN A 168 -0.82 12.09 0.68
C GLN A 168 -1.60 11.84 -0.62
N PHE A 169 -1.01 11.15 -1.59
CA PHE A 169 -1.71 10.78 -2.82
C PHE A 169 -2.91 9.86 -2.54
N ILE A 170 -2.78 8.89 -1.63
CA ILE A 170 -3.89 8.03 -1.19
C ILE A 170 -4.99 8.89 -0.55
N LYS A 171 -4.63 9.79 0.38
CA LYS A 171 -5.60 10.67 1.04
C LYS A 171 -6.34 11.55 0.02
N TYR A 172 -5.61 12.15 -0.91
CA TYR A 172 -6.16 12.95 -1.99
C TYR A 172 -7.16 12.14 -2.84
N GLN A 173 -6.77 10.93 -3.27
CA GLN A 173 -7.67 10.05 -4.04
C GLN A 173 -8.89 9.59 -3.22
N PHE A 174 -8.76 9.41 -1.91
CA PHE A 174 -9.88 9.05 -1.06
C PHE A 174 -10.86 10.22 -0.89
N GLU A 175 -10.35 11.45 -0.84
CA GLU A 175 -11.15 12.67 -0.78
C GLU A 175 -11.91 12.92 -2.08
N THR A 176 -11.22 12.87 -3.23
CA THR A 176 -11.85 13.07 -4.55
C THR A 176 -12.93 12.03 -4.86
N ARG A 177 -12.80 10.82 -4.32
CA ARG A 177 -13.79 9.73 -4.48
C ARG A 177 -14.90 9.75 -3.41
N GLY A 178 -14.86 10.70 -2.48
CA GLY A 178 -15.81 10.76 -1.38
C GLY A 178 -15.80 9.49 -0.52
N ILE A 179 -14.63 8.87 -0.32
CA ILE A 179 -14.48 7.72 0.59
C ILE A 179 -13.67 8.05 1.84
N LEU A 180 -13.05 9.25 1.90
CA LEU A 180 -12.28 9.67 3.06
C LEU A 180 -13.11 9.67 4.35
N GLN A 181 -14.39 10.08 4.31
CA GLN A 181 -15.25 10.07 5.49
C GLN A 181 -15.55 8.65 6.05
N HIS A 182 -15.28 7.61 5.26
CA HIS A 182 -15.44 6.21 5.65
C HIS A 182 -14.18 5.65 6.32
N VAL A 183 -13.06 6.38 6.35
CA VAL A 183 -11.84 5.91 6.98
C VAL A 183 -11.99 5.88 8.50
N ARG A 184 -11.63 4.75 9.11
CA ARG A 184 -11.55 4.54 10.55
C ARG A 184 -10.20 3.95 10.91
N ARG A 185 -9.78 4.20 12.15
CA ARG A 185 -8.49 3.78 12.68
C ARG A 185 -8.67 2.62 13.63
N PHE A 186 -7.71 1.70 13.64
CA PHE A 186 -7.57 0.72 14.71
C PHE A 186 -6.15 0.78 15.30
N PRO A 187 -5.96 0.34 16.55
CA PRO A 187 -4.65 0.38 17.19
C PRO A 187 -3.62 -0.38 16.36
N ARG A 188 -2.43 0.18 16.19
CA ARG A 188 -1.36 -0.53 15.47
C ARG A 188 -1.01 -1.82 16.22
N ILE A 189 -1.01 -2.95 15.52
CA ILE A 189 -0.79 -4.30 16.10
C ILE A 189 0.40 -5.04 15.47
N MET A 190 1.05 -4.42 14.48
CA MET A 190 2.15 -4.99 13.73
C MET A 190 3.23 -3.95 13.41
N TYR A 191 4.43 -4.43 13.10
CA TYR A 191 5.57 -3.63 12.66
C TYR A 191 6.38 -4.35 11.58
N ALA A 192 7.05 -3.60 10.71
CA ALA A 192 7.87 -4.17 9.65
C ALA A 192 9.21 -4.68 10.18
N VAL A 193 9.55 -5.88 9.73
CA VAL A 193 10.77 -6.59 10.07
C VAL A 193 11.55 -6.95 8.83
N ARG A 194 12.78 -7.42 9.02
CA ARG A 194 13.59 -8.01 7.96
C ARG A 194 14.54 -9.05 8.52
N THR A 195 15.07 -9.89 7.63
CA THR A 195 16.23 -10.74 7.95
C THR A 195 17.51 -9.98 7.64
N SER A 196 18.65 -10.46 8.15
CA SER A 196 19.97 -9.92 7.81
C SER A 196 20.29 -10.01 6.31
N ASN A 197 19.69 -10.99 5.62
CA ASN A 197 20.06 -11.36 4.25
C ASN A 197 19.19 -10.69 3.18
N THR A 198 18.10 -10.00 3.55
CA THR A 198 17.27 -9.29 2.55
C THR A 198 17.99 -8.00 2.14
N SER A 199 18.01 -7.63 0.86
CA SER A 199 18.46 -6.30 0.46
C SER A 199 17.44 -5.25 0.93
N THR A 200 17.89 -4.03 1.27
CA THR A 200 17.00 -2.90 1.58
C THR A 200 17.23 -1.77 0.60
N ARG A 201 16.16 -1.24 0.01
CA ARG A 201 16.24 -0.03 -0.82
C ARG A 201 16.13 1.28 -0.02
N TRP A 202 15.55 1.24 1.20
CA TRP A 202 15.22 2.45 1.94
C TRP A 202 15.71 2.50 3.40
N ARG A 203 15.24 1.57 4.26
CA ARG A 203 15.64 1.51 5.68
C ARG A 203 16.26 0.16 6.02
N SER A 204 17.46 0.21 6.59
CA SER A 204 18.23 -0.95 7.08
C SER A 204 17.69 -1.54 8.38
N GLY A 205 17.00 -0.72 9.20
CA GLY A 205 16.44 -1.12 10.49
C GLY A 205 17.48 -1.29 11.60
N THR A 206 16.99 -1.66 12.79
CA THR A 206 17.80 -1.88 14.00
C THR A 206 17.43 -3.23 14.61
N PHE A 207 18.43 -4.02 15.02
CA PHE A 207 18.17 -5.24 15.77
C PHE A 207 17.63 -4.91 17.17
N VAL A 208 16.45 -5.45 17.50
CA VAL A 208 15.80 -5.27 18.80
C VAL A 208 15.86 -6.59 19.55
N LYS A 209 16.63 -6.61 20.65
CA LYS A 209 16.91 -7.83 21.42
C LYS A 209 15.63 -8.47 21.96
N GLU A 210 14.70 -7.67 22.47
CA GLU A 210 13.42 -8.14 23.03
C GLU A 210 12.53 -8.78 21.96
N ALA A 211 12.64 -8.33 20.71
CA ALA A 211 11.87 -8.87 19.60
C ALA A 211 12.60 -10.05 18.91
N GLY A 212 13.92 -10.18 19.10
CA GLY A 212 14.75 -11.18 18.43
C GLY A 212 14.86 -10.96 16.92
N MET A 213 14.64 -9.74 16.44
CA MET A 213 14.52 -9.44 15.00
C MET A 213 14.99 -8.02 14.66
N ILE A 214 15.28 -7.80 13.37
CA ILE A 214 15.63 -6.48 12.85
C ILE A 214 14.33 -5.72 12.53
N VAL A 215 14.05 -4.68 13.31
CA VAL A 215 12.89 -3.80 13.17
C VAL A 215 13.23 -2.67 12.18
N LYS A 216 12.43 -2.51 11.13
CA LYS A 216 12.66 -1.49 10.10
C LYS A 216 12.27 -0.08 10.56
N TYR A 217 11.17 0.03 11.30
CA TYR A 217 10.63 1.30 11.79
C TYR A 217 10.33 1.20 13.29
N MET A 218 11.14 1.86 14.10
CA MET A 218 10.99 1.81 15.56
C MET A 218 9.70 2.46 16.05
N THR A 219 9.16 3.41 15.30
CA THR A 219 7.85 4.04 15.51
C THR A 219 6.73 3.00 15.47
N GLU A 220 6.72 2.15 14.43
CA GLU A 220 5.76 1.04 14.32
C GLU A 220 5.90 0.05 15.49
N TYR A 221 7.12 -0.36 15.83
CA TYR A 221 7.38 -1.30 16.93
C TYR A 221 6.89 -0.77 18.27
N ASN A 222 7.21 0.49 18.59
CA ASN A 222 6.79 1.13 19.83
C ASN A 222 5.27 1.30 19.89
N ALA A 223 4.64 1.73 18.80
CA ALA A 223 3.18 1.85 18.72
C ALA A 223 2.50 0.48 18.88
N ALA A 224 3.00 -0.54 18.19
CA ALA A 224 2.50 -1.90 18.29
C ALA A 224 2.62 -2.47 19.70
N LYS A 225 3.72 -2.22 20.42
CA LYS A 225 3.87 -2.66 21.82
C LYS A 225 2.88 -1.97 22.74
N LYS A 226 2.75 -0.65 22.62
CA LYS A 226 1.94 0.19 23.52
C LYS A 226 0.44 0.09 23.29
N SER A 227 -0.02 -0.36 22.12
CA SER A 227 -1.45 -0.44 21.84
C SER A 227 -2.20 -1.34 22.83
N THR A 228 -3.50 -1.17 22.97
CA THR A 228 -4.34 -2.20 23.60
C THR A 228 -5.02 -2.98 22.49
N PRO A 229 -4.98 -4.32 22.47
CA PRO A 229 -5.74 -5.08 21.48
C PRO A 229 -7.21 -4.68 21.55
N LEU A 230 -7.90 -4.62 20.41
CA LEU A 230 -9.35 -4.38 20.35
C LEU A 230 -10.20 -5.47 21.04
N VAL A 231 -9.57 -6.46 21.68
CA VAL A 231 -10.20 -7.56 22.41
C VAL A 231 -10.97 -7.05 23.64
N GLU A 232 -10.71 -5.83 24.12
CA GLU A 232 -11.43 -5.21 25.26
C GLU A 232 -12.65 -4.37 24.88
N LEU A 233 -13.02 -4.28 23.58
CA LEU A 233 -14.25 -3.61 23.11
C LEU A 233 -15.33 -4.59 22.62
N TYR A 234 -15.27 -5.85 23.08
CA TYR A 234 -16.32 -6.85 22.84
C TYR A 234 -16.98 -7.27 24.15
#